data_AF-A0A382GRY1-F1
#
_entry.id   AF-A0A382GRY1-F1
#
_cell.length_a   1.000
_cell.length_b   1.000
_cell.length_c   1.000
_cell.angle_alpha   90.00
_cell.angle_beta   90.00
_cell.angle_gamma   90.00
#
_symmetry.space_group_name_H-M   'P 1'
#
loop_
_entity.id
_entity.type
_entity.pdbx_description
1 polymer ?
#
loop_
_entity_poly.entity_id
_entity_poly.type
_entity_poly.pdbx_seq_one_letter_code
_entity_poly.pdbx_strand_id
1 'polypeptide(L)'
;MVLILIFLLKNTEEVAIDLVFARYDQVKIAFVMLGSLAVGILIGYGVALTSIISSKSEIRSFKVKNKRLSEELNDLRNVAIDEGIYDNDIGED
;
A
#
# COMPACT_ATOMS: atom_id res chain seq x y z
N MET A 1 10.73 -11.06 -20.67
CA MET A 1 10.02 -10.47 -21.83
C MET A 1 10.47 -11.04 -23.16
N VAL A 2 11.77 -11.02 -23.51
CA VAL A 2 12.26 -11.54 -24.81
C VAL A 2 11.91 -13.01 -25.06
N LEU A 3 12.07 -13.90 -24.06
CA LEU A 3 11.70 -15.32 -24.18
C LEU A 3 10.21 -15.54 -24.43
N ILE A 4 9.35 -14.75 -23.78
CA ILE A 4 7.89 -14.81 -23.96
C ILE A 4 7.53 -14.37 -25.38
N LEU A 5 8.17 -13.33 -25.90
CA LEU A 5 7.96 -12.86 -27.27
C LEU A 5 8.37 -13.92 -28.31
N ILE A 6 9.51 -14.58 -28.09
CA ILE A 6 9.98 -15.69 -28.95
C ILE A 6 9.00 -16.86 -28.89
N PHE A 7 8.47 -17.18 -27.71
CA PHE A 7 7.46 -18.22 -27.54
C PHE A 7 6.16 -17.88 -28.29
N LEU A 8 5.68 -16.64 -28.19
CA LEU A 8 4.48 -16.18 -28.90
C LEU A 8 4.66 -16.21 -30.42
N LEU A 9 5.82 -15.80 -30.93
CA LEU A 9 6.18 -15.87 -32.35
C LEU A 9 6.18 -17.29 -32.91
N LYS A 10 6.47 -18.29 -32.07
CA LYS A 10 6.45 -19.70 -32.47
C LYS A 10 5.08 -20.37 -32.31
N ASN A 11 4.16 -19.78 -31.56
CA ASN A 11 2.86 -20.37 -31.22
C ASN A 11 1.70 -19.47 -31.72
N THR A 12 1.66 -19.23 -33.03
CA THR A 12 0.64 -18.40 -33.71
C THR A 12 -0.51 -19.18 -34.33
N GLU A 13 -0.57 -20.50 -34.12
CA GLU A 13 -1.68 -21.32 -34.63
C GLU A 13 -3.02 -20.87 -34.03
N GLU A 14 -4.08 -21.04 -34.82
CA GLU A 14 -5.44 -20.75 -34.42
C GLU A 14 -6.02 -21.96 -33.71
N VAL A 15 -6.53 -21.74 -32.51
CA VAL A 15 -7.11 -22.80 -31.68
C VAL A 15 -8.42 -22.30 -31.09
N ALA A 16 -9.37 -23.22 -30.93
CA ALA A 16 -10.61 -22.93 -30.23
C ALA A 16 -10.35 -22.84 -28.72
N ILE A 17 -10.76 -21.74 -28.11
CA ILE A 17 -10.52 -21.45 -26.69
C ILE A 17 -11.85 -21.23 -26.00
N ASP A 18 -12.05 -21.95 -24.90
CA ASP A 18 -13.20 -21.83 -24.01
C ASP A 18 -12.76 -21.05 -22.76
N LEU A 19 -13.12 -19.77 -22.66
CA LEU A 19 -12.88 -18.97 -21.47
C LEU A 19 -14.10 -19.06 -20.56
N VAL A 20 -13.90 -18.74 -19.27
CA VAL A 20 -14.94 -18.79 -18.22
C VAL A 20 -16.28 -18.15 -18.62
N PHE A 21 -16.26 -17.12 -19.47
CA PHE A 21 -17.46 -16.38 -19.88
C PHE A 21 -17.69 -16.33 -21.41
N ALA A 22 -16.75 -16.82 -22.22
CA ALA A 22 -16.82 -16.65 -23.66
C ALA A 22 -16.00 -17.71 -24.38
N ARG A 23 -16.57 -18.25 -25.47
CA ARG A 23 -15.91 -19.21 -26.32
C ARG A 23 -15.60 -18.60 -27.67
N TYR A 24 -14.39 -18.84 -28.17
CA TYR A 24 -13.95 -18.35 -29.47
C TYR A 24 -13.34 -19.51 -30.25
N ASP A 25 -13.85 -19.79 -31.44
CA ASP A 25 -13.44 -20.96 -32.22
C ASP A 25 -12.21 -20.72 -33.11
N GLN A 26 -11.89 -19.46 -33.43
CA GLN A 26 -10.74 -19.11 -34.29
C GLN A 26 -9.98 -17.91 -33.72
N VAL A 27 -9.11 -18.16 -32.74
CA VAL A 27 -8.24 -17.12 -32.17
C VAL A 27 -6.82 -17.64 -32.09
N LYS A 28 -5.86 -16.79 -32.45
CA LYS A 28 -4.44 -17.10 -32.27
C LYS A 28 -4.12 -17.12 -30.78
N ILE A 29 -3.56 -18.23 -30.30
CA ILE A 29 -3.23 -18.44 -28.88
C ILE A 29 -2.36 -17.29 -28.35
N ALA A 30 -1.48 -16.76 -29.20
CA ALA A 30 -0.62 -15.63 -28.87
C ALA A 30 -1.38 -14.40 -28.33
N PHE A 31 -2.56 -14.07 -28.89
CA PHE A 31 -3.36 -12.93 -28.42
C PHE A 31 -3.99 -13.16 -27.05
N VAL A 32 -4.45 -14.38 -26.79
CA VAL A 32 -5.05 -14.73 -25.49
C VAL A 32 -4.00 -14.73 -24.40
N MET A 33 -2.83 -15.29 -24.66
CA MET A 33 -1.70 -15.24 -23.72
C MET A 33 -1.22 -13.81 -23.46
N LEU A 34 -1.14 -12.97 -24.49
CA LEU A 34 -0.73 -11.58 -24.33
C LEU A 34 -1.78 -10.79 -23.53
N GLY A 35 -3.06 -11.01 -23.82
CA GLY A 35 -4.18 -10.37 -23.12
C GLY A 35 -4.23 -10.76 -21.64
N SER A 36 -4.11 -12.05 -21.32
CA SER A 36 -4.12 -12.52 -19.92
C SER A 36 -2.92 -11.98 -19.13
N LEU A 37 -1.74 -11.94 -19.75
CA LEU A 37 -0.55 -11.33 -19.16
C LEU A 37 -0.76 -9.84 -18.89
N ALA A 38 -1.29 -9.09 -19.86
CA ALA A 38 -1.53 -7.66 -19.74
C ALA A 38 -2.52 -7.35 -18.60
N VAL A 39 -3.61 -8.12 -18.50
CA VAL A 39 -4.59 -7.99 -17.42
C VAL A 39 -3.92 -8.29 -16.06
N GLY A 40 -3.11 -9.34 -15.97
CA GLY A 40 -2.38 -9.67 -14.74
C GLY A 40 -1.43 -8.55 -14.29
N ILE A 41 -0.70 -7.94 -15.23
CA ILE A 41 0.19 -6.81 -14.94
C ILE A 41 -0.61 -5.59 -14.47
N LEU A 42 -1.73 -5.27 -15.12
CA LEU A 42 -2.58 -4.15 -14.73
C LEU A 42 -3.13 -4.31 -13.31
N ILE A 43 -3.62 -5.50 -12.98
CA ILE A 43 -4.11 -5.82 -11.64
C ILE A 43 -2.97 -5.71 -10.62
N GLY A 44 -1.82 -6.33 -10.90
CA GLY A 44 -0.65 -6.28 -10.02
C GLY A 44 -0.16 -4.86 -9.76
N TYR A 45 -0.14 -4.02 -10.80
CA TYR A 45 0.20 -2.61 -10.69
C TYR A 45 -0.82 -1.84 -9.84
N GLY A 46 -2.12 -2.10 -10.04
CA GLY A 46 -3.18 -1.50 -9.25
C GLY A 46 -3.04 -1.82 -7.75
N VAL A 47 -2.76 -3.08 -7.41
CA VAL A 47 -2.49 -3.50 -6.02
C VAL A 47 -1.27 -2.76 -5.46
N ALA A 48 -0.17 -2.70 -6.22
CA ALA A 48 1.04 -1.99 -5.78
C ALA A 48 0.77 -0.49 -5.49
N LEU A 49 -0.01 0.19 -6.34
CA LEU A 49 -0.41 1.58 -6.11
C LEU A 49 -1.20 1.75 -4.82
N THR A 50 -2.20 0.89 -4.57
CA THR A 50 -2.98 0.96 -3.32
C THR A 50 -2.11 0.73 -2.08
N SER A 51 -1.15 -0.18 -2.16
CA SER A 51 -0.20 -0.46 -1.08
C SER A 51 0.68 0.75 -0.76
N ILE A 52 1.19 1.44 -1.77
CA ILE A 52 2.00 2.66 -1.61
C ILE A 52 1.19 3.78 -0.95
N ILE A 53 -0.07 3.96 -1.37
CA ILE A 53 -0.95 4.98 -0.81
C ILE A 53 -1.28 4.67 0.66
N SER A 54 -1.62 3.41 0.97
CA SER A 54 -1.87 2.96 2.35
C SER A 54 -0.66 3.20 3.24
N SER A 55 0.53 2.82 2.76
CA SER A 55 1.79 3.01 3.49
C SER A 55 2.04 4.47 3.84
N LYS A 56 1.76 5.40 2.91
CA LYS A 56 1.93 6.84 3.15
C LYS A 56 0.92 7.38 4.17
N SER A 57 -0.31 6.85 4.16
CA SER A 57 -1.35 7.17 5.15
C SER A 57 -0.94 6.68 6.55
N GLU A 58 -0.44 5.45 6.64
CA GLU A 58 0.03 4.85 7.88
C GLU A 58 1.19 5.64 8.49
N ILE A 59 2.18 6.05 7.69
CA ILE A 59 3.29 6.90 8.15
C ILE A 59 2.79 8.20 8.77
N ARG A 60 1.79 8.86 8.15
CA ARG A 60 1.20 10.08 8.71
C ARG A 60 0.52 9.79 10.04
N SER A 61 -0.22 8.67 10.13
CA SER A 61 -0.89 8.26 11.37
C SER A 61 0.11 7.98 12.50
N PHE A 62 1.24 7.32 12.20
CA PHE A 62 2.28 7.05 13.18
C PHE A 62 2.97 8.32 13.65
N LYS A 63 3.23 9.29 12.78
CA LYS A 63 3.78 10.60 13.18
C LYS A 63 2.84 11.34 14.13
N VAL A 64 1.53 11.34 13.86
CA VAL A 64 0.54 11.99 14.73
C VAL A 64 0.47 11.30 16.09
N LYS A 65 0.41 9.96 16.12
CA LYS A 65 0.42 9.18 17.36
C LYS A 65 1.68 9.42 18.18
N ASN A 66 2.85 9.46 17.53
CA ASN A 66 4.11 9.71 18.21
C ASN A 66 4.18 11.14 18.79
N LYS A 67 3.71 12.15 18.04
CA LYS A 67 3.61 13.53 18.55
C LYS A 67 2.69 13.61 19.77
N ARG A 68 1.51 12.99 19.69
CA ARG A 68 0.56 12.94 20.80
C ARG A 68 1.15 12.24 22.03
N LEU A 69 1.82 11.11 21.85
CA LEU A 69 2.48 10.41 22.95
C LEU A 69 3.62 11.23 23.57
N SER A 70 4.36 11.97 22.73
CA SER A 70 5.38 12.92 23.21
C SER A 70 4.78 14.09 23.97
N GLU A 71 3.60 14.58 23.57
CA GLU A 71 2.86 15.63 24.28
C GLU A 71 2.32 15.10 25.60
N GLU A 72 1.68 13.93 25.62
CA GLU A 72 1.20 13.26 26.84
C GLU A 72 2.35 13.00 27.83
N LEU A 73 3.51 12.56 27.33
CA LEU A 73 4.70 12.37 28.16
C LEU A 73 5.22 13.70 28.74
N ASN A 74 5.20 14.77 27.94
CA ASN A 74 5.63 16.09 28.38
C ASN A 74 4.65 16.71 29.38
N ASP A 75 3.35 16.49 29.19
CA ASP A 75 2.32 16.94 30.12
C ASP A 75 2.40 16.19 31.44
N LEU A 76 2.65 14.88 31.44
CA LEU A 76 2.95 14.12 32.66
C LEU A 76 4.21 14.61 33.36
N ARG A 77 5.25 14.98 32.61
CA ARG A 77 6.49 15.56 33.18
C ARG A 77 6.26 16.96 33.76
N ASN A 78 5.37 17.75 33.17
CA ASN A 78 5.09 19.12 33.60
C ASN A 78 4.10 19.17 34.77
N VAL A 79 3.11 18.27 34.82
CA VAL A 79 2.20 18.09 35.96
C VAL A 79 2.97 17.71 37.23
N ALA A 80 3.97 16.82 37.13
CA ALA A 80 4.82 16.47 38.27
C ALA A 80 5.73 17.61 38.78
N ILE A 81 5.85 18.73 38.06
CA ILE A 81 6.67 19.90 38.45
C ILE A 81 5.79 21.08 38.92
N ASP A 82 4.54 21.17 38.48
CA ASP A 82 3.61 22.23 38.91
C ASP A 82 3.03 22.00 40.32
N GLU A 83 3.14 20.79 40.86
CA GLU A 83 2.67 20.43 42.22
C GLU A 83 3.66 20.77 43.35
N GLY A 84 4.80 21.42 43.06
CA GLY A 84 5.90 21.57 44.04
C GLY A 84 6.55 22.95 44.21
N ILE A 85 6.04 24.02 43.57
CA ILE A 85 6.69 25.36 43.58
C ILE A 85 5.80 26.49 44.13
N TYR A 86 4.65 26.20 44.74
CA TYR A 86 3.85 27.20 45.46
C TYR A 86 3.42 26.69 46.83
N ASP A 87 4.29 26.87 47.83
CA ASP A 87 3.94 27.33 49.20
C ASP A 87 5.15 27.20 50.12
N ASN A 88 6.06 28.18 50.10
CA ASN A 88 6.96 28.47 51.23
C ASN A 88 7.44 29.94 51.23
N ASP A 89 6.66 30.86 50.66
CA ASP A 89 6.97 32.30 50.68
C ASP A 89 5.73 33.12 51.09
N ILE A 90 5.14 32.85 52.26
CA ILE A 90 4.28 33.81 52.97
C ILE A 90 4.45 33.67 54.50
N GLY A 91 5.32 34.52 55.07
CA GLY A 91 5.10 35.33 56.28
C GLY A 91 5.03 34.70 57.67
N GLU A 92 5.92 35.11 58.59
CA GLU A 92 5.60 35.96 59.76
C GLU A 92 6.87 36.25 60.62
N ASP A 93 7.07 37.54 60.91
CA ASP A 93 7.87 38.25 61.94
C ASP A 93 9.35 37.91 62.23
#